data_AF-T1AL55-F1
#
_entry.id   AF-T1AL55-F1
#
_cell.length_a   1.000
_cell.length_b   1.000
_cell.length_c   1.000
_cell.angle_alpha   90.00
_cell.angle_beta   90.00
_cell.angle_gamma   90.00
#
_symmetry.space_group_name_H-M   'P 1'
#
loop_
_entity.id
_entity.type
_entity.pdbx_description
1 polymer ?
#
loop_
_entity_poly.entity_id
_entity_poly.type
_entity_poly.pdbx_seq_one_letter_code
_entity_poly.pdbx_strand_id
1 'polypeptide(L)'
;ARLDTAIETLAENLYFFRPVKELALPHGAPEVRVVAHTRHCDLKLSSRVLLKDLYLDATGIDGFFSDNYFDLLPGEPRTVRFMPESRINARRLERQLTNMHMALITD
;
A
#
# COMPACT_ATOMS: atom_id res chain seq x y z
N ALA A 1 -16.49 8.02 0.96
CA ALA A 1 -16.98 8.45 -0.36
C ALA A 1 -15.98 7.99 -1.41
N ARG A 2 -16.46 7.50 -2.55
CA ARG A 2 -15.64 7.11 -3.70
C ARG A 2 -16.11 7.84 -4.94
N LEU A 3 -15.16 8.25 -5.76
CA LEU A 3 -15.38 8.81 -7.08
C LEU A 3 -14.73 7.87 -8.08
N ASP A 4 -15.55 7.24 -8.92
CA ASP A 4 -15.13 6.22 -9.85
C ASP A 4 -15.44 6.64 -11.31
N THR A 5 -14.62 6.17 -12.24
CA THR A 5 -14.97 6.05 -13.66
C THR A 5 -15.48 4.64 -13.95
N ALA A 6 -15.74 4.33 -15.23
CA ALA A 6 -16.07 2.97 -15.65
C ALA A 6 -14.95 1.94 -15.38
N ILE A 7 -13.69 2.38 -15.23
CA ILE A 7 -12.52 1.50 -15.19
C ILE A 7 -11.55 1.76 -14.02
N GLU A 8 -11.68 2.87 -13.30
CA GLU A 8 -10.76 3.22 -12.20
C GLU A 8 -11.44 4.05 -11.10
N THR A 9 -10.95 3.93 -9.87
CA THR A 9 -11.27 4.87 -8.78
C THR A 9 -10.36 6.09 -8.90
N LEU A 10 -10.95 7.28 -9.05
CA LEU A 10 -10.23 8.55 -9.14
C LEU A 10 -9.90 9.13 -7.77
N ALA A 11 -10.81 8.97 -6.82
CA ALA A 11 -10.62 9.45 -5.46
C ALA A 11 -11.41 8.60 -4.48
N GLU A 12 -10.86 8.45 -3.29
CA GLU A 12 -11.53 7.80 -2.18
C GLU A 12 -11.23 8.55 -0.89
N ASN A 13 -12.22 8.61 -0.03
CA ASN A 13 -12.07 9.11 1.32
C ASN A 13 -12.85 8.24 2.30
N LEU A 14 -12.17 7.65 3.27
CA LEU A 14 -12.77 6.84 4.33
C LEU A 14 -12.87 7.67 5.61
N TYR A 15 -14.07 7.68 6.20
CA TYR A 15 -14.32 8.37 7.45
C TYR A 15 -14.56 7.35 8.55
N PHE A 16 -13.75 7.43 9.61
CA PHE A 16 -13.88 6.61 10.81
C PHE A 16 -14.53 7.43 11.92
N PHE A 17 -15.50 6.86 12.62
CA PHE A 17 -16.29 7.55 13.65
C PHE A 17 -15.55 7.77 14.97
N ARG A 18 -14.30 7.31 15.08
CA ARG A 18 -13.43 7.47 16.24
C ARG A 18 -12.04 7.91 15.79
N PRO A 19 -11.30 8.65 16.63
CA PRO A 19 -9.88 8.91 16.40
C PRO A 19 -9.10 7.61 16.17
N VAL A 20 -8.07 7.64 15.33
CA VAL A 20 -7.29 6.44 14.96
C VAL A 20 -6.78 5.67 16.19
N LYS A 21 -6.30 6.38 17.22
CA LYS A 21 -5.84 5.81 18.50
C LYS A 21 -6.91 5.10 19.33
N GLU A 22 -8.19 5.31 19.03
CA GLU A 22 -9.33 4.65 19.69
C GLU A 22 -9.89 3.50 18.85
N LEU A 23 -9.34 3.27 17.64
CA LEU A 23 -9.74 2.15 16.79
C LEU A 23 -9.07 0.86 17.28
N ALA A 24 -9.86 -0.19 17.44
CA ALA A 24 -9.34 -1.55 17.65
C ALA A 24 -8.80 -2.10 16.33
N LEU A 25 -7.57 -1.73 15.97
CA LEU A 25 -6.94 -2.13 14.72
C LEU A 25 -6.23 -3.49 14.90
N PRO A 26 -6.62 -4.53 14.16
CA PRO A 26 -5.93 -5.82 14.22
C PRO A 26 -4.52 -5.72 13.63
N HIS A 27 -3.57 -6.43 14.24
CA HIS A 27 -2.25 -6.63 13.64
C HIS A 27 -2.35 -7.49 12.37
N GLY A 28 -1.59 -7.13 11.35
CA GLY A 28 -1.50 -7.85 10.09
C GLY A 28 -0.30 -7.39 9.28
N ALA A 29 -0.19 -7.89 8.07
CA ALA A 29 0.78 -7.44 7.08
C ALA A 29 0.15 -7.59 5.69
N PRO A 30 0.53 -6.75 4.72
CA PRO A 30 0.03 -6.90 3.37
C PRO A 30 0.66 -8.14 2.72
N GLU A 31 -0.16 -8.94 2.04
CA GLU A 31 0.32 -9.86 1.03
C GLU A 31 0.68 -9.04 -0.22
N VAL A 32 1.91 -9.19 -0.72
CA VAL A 32 2.43 -8.41 -1.84
C VAL A 32 2.83 -9.33 -2.99
N ARG A 33 2.34 -9.05 -4.20
CA ARG A 33 2.83 -9.64 -5.45
C ARG A 33 3.40 -8.55 -6.34
N VAL A 34 4.67 -8.68 -6.69
CA VAL A 34 5.36 -7.73 -7.57
C VAL A 34 5.33 -8.22 -9.02
N VAL A 35 4.92 -7.35 -9.93
CA VAL A 35 5.00 -7.55 -11.38
C VAL A 35 5.98 -6.53 -11.95
N ALA A 36 7.16 -6.99 -12.38
CA ALA A 36 8.17 -6.10 -12.94
C ALA A 36 7.94 -5.83 -14.43
N HIS A 37 8.08 -4.56 -14.81
CA HIS A 37 8.05 -4.06 -16.17
C HIS A 37 9.38 -3.39 -16.50
N THR A 38 9.55 -2.93 -17.74
CA THR A 38 10.81 -2.32 -18.21
C THR A 38 11.22 -1.09 -17.39
N ARG A 39 10.26 -0.29 -16.92
CA ARG A 39 10.51 1.01 -16.25
C ARG A 39 9.87 1.15 -14.86
N HIS A 40 9.08 0.17 -14.43
CA HIS A 40 8.35 0.25 -13.17
C HIS A 40 8.03 -1.14 -12.64
N CYS A 41 7.54 -1.21 -11.40
CA CYS A 41 6.97 -2.41 -10.83
C CYS A 41 5.55 -2.13 -10.36
N ASP A 42 4.60 -2.99 -10.69
CA ASP A 42 3.26 -2.94 -10.11
C ASP A 42 3.21 -3.88 -8.89
N LEU A 43 2.85 -3.34 -7.73
CA LEU A 43 2.67 -4.07 -6.48
C LEU A 43 1.17 -4.32 -6.29
N LYS A 44 0.75 -5.59 -6.37
CA LYS A 44 -0.60 -6.00 -6.03
C LYS A 44 -0.63 -6.36 -4.54
N LEU A 45 -1.37 -5.58 -3.78
CA LEU A 45 -1.45 -5.61 -2.32
C LEU A 45 -2.83 -6.12 -1.90
N SER A 46 -2.87 -7.02 -0.93
CA SER A 46 -4.10 -7.48 -0.31
C SER A 46 -3.89 -7.76 1.18
N SER A 47 -4.95 -7.71 1.96
CA SER A 47 -4.91 -8.05 3.38
C SER A 47 -6.19 -8.74 3.81
N ARG A 48 -6.11 -9.56 4.86
CA ARG A 48 -7.28 -10.14 5.55
C ARG A 48 -7.87 -9.20 6.60
N VAL A 49 -7.16 -8.11 6.91
CA VAL A 49 -7.55 -7.11 7.92
C VAL A 49 -7.33 -5.69 7.40
N LEU A 50 -7.96 -4.70 8.02
CA LEU A 50 -7.70 -3.29 7.71
C LEU A 50 -6.25 -2.93 8.08
N LEU A 51 -5.45 -2.54 7.09
CA LEU A 51 -4.18 -1.85 7.33
C LEU A 51 -4.41 -0.35 7.13
N LYS A 52 -4.66 0.34 8.24
CA LYS A 52 -4.95 1.78 8.27
C LYS A 52 -3.67 2.58 8.01
N ASP A 53 -3.73 3.54 7.09
CA ASP A 53 -2.63 4.42 6.66
C ASP A 53 -1.36 3.61 6.30
N LEU A 54 -1.53 2.61 5.43
CA LEU A 54 -0.45 1.74 4.96
C LEU A 54 0.60 2.57 4.22
N TYR A 55 1.78 2.61 4.83
CA TYR A 55 2.99 3.18 4.27
C TYR A 55 3.86 2.07 3.68
N LEU A 56 4.37 2.29 2.48
CA LEU A 56 5.33 1.44 1.78
C LEU A 56 6.65 2.18 1.60
N ASP A 57 7.76 1.47 1.82
CA ASP A 57 9.12 1.95 1.56
C ASP A 57 9.92 0.91 0.80
N ALA A 58 10.76 1.35 -0.14
CA ALA A 58 11.68 0.51 -0.88
C ALA A 58 13.11 0.82 -0.41
N THR A 59 13.49 0.29 0.74
CA THR A 59 14.70 0.68 1.46
C THR A 59 15.95 0.52 0.58
N GLY A 60 16.72 1.60 0.40
CA GLY A 60 17.92 1.59 -0.45
C GLY A 60 17.64 1.45 -1.95
N ILE A 61 16.44 1.81 -2.39
CA ILE A 61 16.06 1.94 -3.80
C ILE A 61 15.39 3.30 -3.99
N ASP A 62 16.08 4.22 -4.66
CA ASP A 62 15.52 5.53 -4.97
C ASP A 62 14.38 5.39 -5.99
N GLY A 63 13.27 6.08 -5.71
CA GLY A 63 12.05 6.04 -6.51
C GLY A 63 10.84 6.55 -5.75
N PHE A 64 9.67 6.46 -6.39
CA PHE A 64 8.40 6.88 -5.80
C PHE A 64 7.28 5.87 -6.05
N PHE A 65 6.37 5.77 -5.08
CA PHE A 65 5.12 5.03 -5.25
C PHE A 65 4.05 5.96 -5.83
N SER A 66 3.18 5.43 -6.69
CA SER A 66 2.06 6.17 -7.26
C SER A 66 1.02 6.58 -6.22
N ASP A 67 0.95 5.84 -5.12
CA ASP A 67 0.10 6.09 -3.97
C ASP A 67 0.77 5.52 -2.72
N ASN A 68 0.64 6.21 -1.59
CA ASN A 68 1.22 5.83 -0.31
C ASN A 68 0.40 6.44 0.83
N TYR A 69 0.45 5.89 2.03
CA TYR A 69 -0.39 6.29 3.16
C TYR A 69 -1.90 6.11 2.91
N PHE A 70 -2.29 5.04 2.23
CA PHE A 70 -3.70 4.70 1.95
C PHE A 70 -4.20 3.59 2.87
N ASP A 71 -5.52 3.48 3.02
CA ASP A 71 -6.12 2.36 3.75
C ASP A 71 -6.21 1.12 2.86
N LEU A 72 -5.60 0.00 3.27
CA LEU A 72 -5.80 -1.30 2.62
C LEU A 72 -6.93 -2.06 3.33
N LEU A 73 -8.11 -2.01 2.74
CA LEU A 73 -9.31 -2.67 3.27
C LEU A 73 -9.26 -4.20 3.08
N PRO A 74 -9.83 -4.99 4.00
CA PRO A 74 -9.90 -6.44 3.85
C PRO A 74 -10.77 -6.82 2.65
N GLY A 75 -10.27 -7.73 1.82
CA GLY A 75 -11.01 -8.20 0.64
C GLY A 75 -11.04 -7.22 -0.54
N GLU A 76 -10.39 -6.07 -0.45
CA GLU A 76 -10.26 -5.08 -1.53
C GLU A 76 -8.79 -4.91 -1.95
N PRO A 77 -8.29 -5.73 -2.89
CA PRO A 77 -6.91 -5.61 -3.36
C PRO A 77 -6.66 -4.25 -4.02
N ARG A 78 -5.48 -3.69 -3.80
CA ARG A 78 -5.00 -2.46 -4.46
C ARG A 78 -3.76 -2.72 -5.27
N THR A 79 -3.60 -1.98 -6.35
CA THR A 79 -2.35 -1.98 -7.13
C THR A 79 -1.67 -0.64 -6.98
N VAL A 80 -0.44 -0.64 -6.48
CA VAL A 80 0.41 0.55 -6.36
C VAL A 80 1.59 0.38 -7.32
N ARG A 81 1.91 1.41 -8.09
CA ARG A 81 3.08 1.39 -8.98
C ARG A 81 4.29 2.00 -8.29
N PHE A 82 5.41 1.31 -8.32
CA PHE A 82 6.71 1.85 -7.93
C PHE A 82 7.52 2.24 -9.17
N MET A 83 7.96 3.49 -9.22
CA MET A 83 8.80 4.09 -10.26
C MET A 83 10.22 4.28 -9.72
N PRO A 84 11.13 3.32 -9.96
CA PRO A 84 12.51 3.41 -9.51
C PRO A 84 13.30 4.40 -10.39
N GLU A 85 14.24 5.14 -9.81
CA GLU A 85 15.14 6.03 -10.56
C GLU A 85 16.13 5.26 -11.44
N SER A 86 16.47 4.04 -11.03
CA SER A 86 17.36 3.13 -11.75
C SER A 86 16.69 1.79 -12.01
N ARG A 87 17.10 1.10 -13.07
CA ARG A 87 16.52 -0.20 -13.40
C ARG A 87 16.70 -1.21 -12.26
N ILE A 88 15.60 -1.82 -11.83
CA ILE A 88 15.56 -2.88 -10.82
C ILE A 88 14.79 -4.10 -11.35
N ASN A 89 14.86 -5.21 -10.63
CA ASN A 89 14.03 -6.38 -10.86
C ASN A 89 13.09 -6.61 -9.66
N ALA A 90 12.05 -7.44 -9.87
CA ALA A 90 11.06 -7.75 -8.84
C ALA A 90 11.70 -8.26 -7.54
N ARG A 91 12.64 -9.20 -7.65
CA ARG A 91 13.30 -9.82 -6.49
C ARG A 91 14.05 -8.80 -5.61
N ARG A 92 14.69 -7.80 -6.21
CA ARG A 92 15.37 -6.73 -5.46
C ARG A 92 14.34 -5.90 -4.70
N LEU A 93 13.24 -5.51 -5.36
CA LEU A 93 12.17 -4.76 -4.73
C LEU A 93 11.53 -5.55 -3.59
N GLU A 94 11.15 -6.81 -3.82
CA GLU A 94 10.54 -7.68 -2.82
C GLU A 94 11.38 -7.80 -1.53
N ARG A 95 12.71 -7.86 -1.66
CA ARG A 95 13.63 -7.97 -0.51
C ARG A 95 13.82 -6.67 0.26
N GLN A 96 13.58 -5.53 -0.38
CA GLN A 96 13.78 -4.20 0.19
C GLN A 96 12.46 -3.51 0.53
N LEU A 97 11.33 -4.10 0.17
CA LEU A 97 10.02 -3.57 0.46
C LEU A 97 9.73 -3.75 1.94
N THR A 98 9.57 -2.63 2.64
CA THR A 98 9.09 -2.59 4.02
C THR A 98 7.74 -1.88 4.05
N ASN A 99 7.00 -2.09 5.13
CA ASN A 99 5.70 -1.46 5.32
C ASN A 99 5.50 -1.07 6.78
N MET A 100 4.65 -0.08 6.99
CA MET A 100 4.22 0.39 8.30
C MET A 100 2.75 0.77 8.23
N HIS A 101 1.99 0.55 9.29
CA HIS A 101 0.57 0.93 9.38
C HIS A 101 0.19 1.21 10.83
N MET A 102 -0.97 1.82 11.07
CA MET A 102 -1.31 2.36 12.38
C MET A 102 -1.33 1.33 13.51
N ALA A 103 -1.81 0.10 13.26
CA ALA A 103 -1.75 -0.99 14.25
C ALA A 103 -0.32 -1.36 14.72
N LEU A 104 0.76 -0.94 14.04
CA LEU A 104 2.14 -1.15 14.51
C LEU A 104 2.70 0.01 15.33
N ILE A 105 1.98 1.13 15.41
CA ILE A 105 2.44 2.40 16.03
C ILE A 105 1.58 2.77 17.24
N THR A 106 0.33 2.32 17.29
CA THR A 106 -0.58 2.59 18.40
C THR A 106 -0.36 1.59 19.52
N ASP A 107 0.13 2.07 20.66
CA ASP A 107 0.16 1.37 21.95
C ASP A 107 -1.18 1.46 22.69
#